data_AF-A0A5C7J2M2-F1
#
_entry.id   AF-A0A5C7J2M2-F1
#
_cell.length_a   1.000
_cell.length_b   1.000
_cell.length_c   1.000
_cell.angle_alpha   90.00
_cell.angle_beta   90.00
_cell.angle_gamma   90.00
#
_symmetry.space_group_name_H-M   'P 1'
#
loop_
_entity.id
_entity.type
_entity.pdbx_description
1 polymer ?
#
loop_
_entity_poly.entity_id
_entity_poly.type
_entity_poly.pdbx_seq_one_letter_code
_entity_poly.pdbx_strand_id
1 'polypeptide(L)'
;MKVTNSLQGWFTLKVHKGDAEQPSQVASFENLITDGGLNRIGQGSFLTRCLVGTGNTPPDVLQTTLASLVASVGGMTTNYTATTLPPYYGTFTRKYRFNPGVATGNLTEVGVGWVTAGSTAVFSRALIK
;
A
#
# COMPACT_ATOMS: atom_id res chain seq x y z
N MET A 1 -10.17 -20.22 -24.93
CA MET A 1 -8.99 -19.37 -24.61
C MET A 1 -8.98 -19.14 -23.10
N LYS A 2 -7.94 -19.61 -22.39
CA LYS A 2 -7.78 -19.40 -20.95
C LYS A 2 -6.84 -18.21 -20.75
N VAL A 3 -7.36 -17.11 -20.22
CA VAL A 3 -6.54 -15.96 -19.81
C VAL A 3 -6.34 -16.06 -18.31
N THR A 4 -5.09 -16.26 -17.88
CA THR A 4 -4.72 -16.25 -16.46
C THR A 4 -4.14 -14.88 -16.14
N ASN A 5 -4.85 -14.10 -15.31
CA ASN A 5 -4.33 -12.84 -14.78
C ASN A 5 -3.90 -13.06 -13.34
N SER A 6 -2.78 -12.45 -12.95
CA SER A 6 -2.33 -12.38 -11.57
C SER A 6 -2.10 -10.92 -11.18
N LEU A 7 -2.22 -10.65 -9.88
CA LEU A 7 -1.90 -9.35 -9.31
C LEU A 7 -1.02 -9.58 -8.10
N GLN A 8 0.06 -8.81 -8.02
CA GLN A 8 0.97 -8.77 -6.88
C GLN A 8 1.22 -7.32 -6.51
N GLY A 9 1.52 -7.08 -5.24
CA GLY A 9 1.96 -5.77 -4.77
C GLY A 9 3.20 -5.86 -3.89
N TRP A 10 3.84 -4.71 -3.78
CA TRP A 10 5.01 -4.47 -2.94
C TRP A 10 4.85 -3.15 -2.22
N PHE A 11 5.35 -3.09 -1.00
CA PHE A 11 5.59 -1.82 -0.32
C PHE A 11 7.07 -1.52 -0.33
N THR A 12 7.41 -0.27 -0.64
CA THR A 12 8.76 0.27 -0.53
C THR A 12 8.72 1.46 0.39
N LEU A 13 9.43 1.37 1.52
CA LEU A 13 9.54 2.44 2.50
C LEU A 13 10.77 3.28 2.19
N LYS A 14 10.59 4.60 2.17
CA LYS A 14 11.69 5.54 1.98
C LYS A 14 11.63 6.65 3.01
N VAL A 15 12.79 7.09 3.45
CA VAL A 15 12.95 8.21 4.38
C VAL A 15 13.48 9.44 3.65
N HIS A 16 12.93 10.60 3.98
CA HIS A 16 13.38 11.89 3.49
C HIS A 16 14.01 12.67 4.66
N LYS A 17 15.25 13.13 4.50
CA LYS A 17 15.89 14.05 5.46
C LYS A 17 15.60 15.48 5.01
N GLY A 18 14.59 16.13 5.58
CA GLY A 18 14.13 17.45 5.09
C GLY A 18 13.62 17.38 3.64
N ASP A 19 13.94 18.39 2.83
CA ASP A 19 13.64 18.42 1.39
C ASP A 19 14.73 17.79 0.52
N ALA A 20 15.57 16.92 1.10
CA ALA A 20 16.61 16.23 0.33
C ALA A 20 16.01 15.54 -0.90
N GLU A 21 16.63 15.83 -2.05
CA GLU A 21 16.16 15.45 -3.38
C GLU A 21 16.13 13.92 -3.59
N GLN A 22 16.95 13.19 -2.83
CA GLN A 22 17.06 11.73 -2.93
C GLN A 22 16.66 11.03 -1.62
N PRO A 23 15.44 10.45 -1.55
CA PRO A 23 15.05 9.65 -0.41
C PRO A 23 15.79 8.32 -0.37
N SER A 24 16.26 7.95 0.83
CA SER A 24 16.89 6.66 1.06
C SER A 24 15.82 5.58 1.24
N GLN A 25 15.91 4.50 0.48
CA GLN A 25 15.07 3.33 0.69
C GLN A 25 15.53 2.57 1.94
N VAL A 26 14.59 2.26 2.83
CA VAL A 26 14.89 1.57 4.10
C VAL A 26 14.36 0.15 4.13
N ALA A 27 13.28 -0.14 3.40
CA ALA A 27 12.72 -1.48 3.32
C ALA A 27 11.94 -1.68 2.02
N SER A 28 11.87 -2.92 1.56
CA SER A 28 11.00 -3.34 0.46
C SER A 28 10.54 -4.78 0.68
N PHE A 29 9.23 -5.01 0.72
CA PHE A 29 8.62 -6.30 1.06
C PHE A 29 7.26 -6.50 0.39
N GLU A 30 6.89 -7.77 0.17
CA GLU A 30 5.61 -8.13 -0.46
C GLU A 30 4.44 -7.72 0.42
N ASN A 31 3.32 -7.41 -0.22
CA ASN A 31 2.06 -7.26 0.49
C ASN A 31 1.07 -8.35 0.09
N LEU A 32 0.20 -8.67 1.05
CA LEU A 32 -0.91 -9.56 0.82
C LEU A 32 -2.12 -8.72 0.40
N ILE A 33 -2.65 -9.00 -0.78
CA ILE A 33 -3.89 -8.40 -1.27
C ILE A 33 -5.05 -9.19 -0.68
N THR A 34 -6.01 -8.48 -0.10
CA THR A 34 -7.18 -9.09 0.56
C THR A 34 -8.27 -9.42 -0.46
N ASP A 35 -9.18 -10.32 -0.10
CA ASP A 35 -10.36 -10.63 -0.91
C ASP A 35 -11.23 -9.37 -1.08
N GLY A 36 -11.36 -8.56 -0.02
CA GLY A 36 -12.03 -7.26 -0.08
C GLY A 36 -11.36 -6.30 -1.07
N GLY A 37 -10.02 -6.30 -1.12
CA GLY A 37 -9.25 -5.53 -2.08
C GLY A 37 -9.48 -5.97 -3.52
N LEU A 38 -9.43 -7.28 -3.80
CA LEU A 38 -9.72 -7.82 -5.12
C LEU A 38 -11.14 -7.48 -5.57
N ASN A 39 -12.13 -7.65 -4.70
CA ASN A 39 -13.54 -7.32 -4.98
C ASN A 39 -13.76 -5.84 -5.25
N ARG A 40 -12.92 -4.96 -4.68
CA ARG A 40 -13.00 -3.52 -4.90
C ARG A 40 -12.56 -3.11 -6.31
N ILE A 41 -11.75 -3.94 -7.00
CA ILE A 41 -11.32 -3.68 -8.37
C ILE A 41 -12.56 -3.62 -9.28
N GLY A 42 -12.68 -2.53 -10.05
CA GLY A 42 -13.82 -2.29 -10.93
C GLY A 42 -15.00 -1.56 -10.28
N GLN A 43 -15.00 -1.33 -8.96
CA GLN A 43 -16.08 -0.61 -8.26
C GLN A 43 -15.80 0.89 -8.03
N GLY A 44 -14.61 1.38 -8.40
CA GLY A 44 -14.19 2.77 -8.17
C GLY A 44 -12.75 2.83 -7.70
N SER A 45 -12.40 3.82 -6.88
CA SER A 45 -11.04 3.93 -6.34
C SER A 45 -10.75 2.83 -5.31
N PHE A 46 -9.57 2.21 -5.40
CA PHE A 46 -9.14 1.07 -4.56
C PHE A 46 -7.79 1.28 -3.85
N LEU A 47 -6.99 2.27 -4.27
CA LEU A 47 -5.69 2.63 -3.69
C LEU A 47 -5.65 4.14 -3.40
N THR A 48 -6.61 4.66 -2.62
CA THR A 48 -6.68 6.10 -2.36
C THR A 48 -5.82 6.55 -1.19
N ARG A 49 -5.54 5.63 -0.26
CA ARG A 49 -4.99 6.01 1.04
C ARG A 49 -3.99 4.99 1.54
N CYS A 50 -2.86 5.47 2.02
CA CYS A 50 -1.89 4.67 2.76
C CYS A 50 -2.23 4.72 4.24
N LEU A 51 -2.13 3.58 4.92
CA LEU A 51 -2.41 3.40 6.33
C LEU A 51 -1.18 2.78 6.99
N VAL A 52 -0.86 3.22 8.20
CA VAL A 52 0.20 2.65 9.02
C VAL A 52 -0.30 2.41 10.43
N GLY A 53 0.22 1.37 11.06
CA GLY A 53 -0.27 0.89 12.34
C GLY A 53 0.79 0.23 13.20
N THR A 54 0.36 -0.19 14.39
CA THR A 54 1.17 -0.92 15.37
C THR A 54 0.75 -2.38 15.55
N GLY A 55 -0.20 -2.86 14.73
CA GLY A 55 -0.66 -4.24 14.80
C GLY A 55 0.37 -5.22 14.24
N ASN A 56 0.55 -6.34 14.94
CA ASN A 56 1.51 -7.39 14.60
C ASN A 56 0.84 -8.70 14.13
N THR A 57 -0.49 -8.71 13.99
CA THR A 57 -1.24 -9.85 13.46
C THR A 57 -0.74 -10.17 12.04
N PRO A 58 -0.44 -11.43 11.70
CA PRO A 58 -0.07 -11.81 10.34
C PRO A 58 -1.10 -11.33 9.31
N PRO A 59 -0.67 -10.91 8.10
CA PRO A 59 -1.60 -10.57 7.02
C PRO A 59 -2.42 -11.78 6.61
N ASP A 60 -3.73 -11.58 6.42
CA ASP A 60 -4.69 -12.62 6.05
C ASP A 60 -5.66 -12.08 4.99
N VAL A 61 -6.07 -12.94 4.04
CA VAL A 61 -6.89 -12.55 2.88
C VAL A 61 -8.28 -12.07 3.27
N LEU A 62 -8.80 -12.49 4.43
CA LEU A 62 -10.12 -12.09 4.93
C LEU A 62 -10.08 -10.79 5.73
N GLN A 63 -8.90 -10.21 5.95
CA GLN A 63 -8.79 -8.94 6.67
C GLN A 63 -9.48 -7.83 5.90
N THR A 64 -10.39 -7.13 6.58
CA THR A 64 -11.05 -5.95 6.04
C THR A 64 -10.42 -4.67 6.55
N THR A 65 -9.57 -4.73 7.58
CA THR A 65 -8.98 -3.58 8.26
C THR A 65 -7.51 -3.76 8.61
N LEU A 66 -6.79 -2.66 8.91
CA LEU A 66 -5.55 -2.75 9.71
C LEU A 66 -5.86 -3.26 11.13
N ALA A 67 -4.87 -3.89 11.76
CA ALA A 67 -5.05 -4.45 13.10
C ALA A 67 -5.06 -3.37 14.19
N SER A 68 -4.21 -2.34 14.07
CA SER A 68 -4.17 -1.20 14.98
C SER A 68 -3.70 0.05 14.23
N LEU A 69 -4.65 0.84 13.71
CA LEU A 69 -4.36 2.04 12.93
C LEU A 69 -3.75 3.15 13.80
N VAL A 70 -2.61 3.69 13.37
CA VAL A 70 -1.97 4.87 13.98
C VAL A 70 -2.26 6.11 13.15
N ALA A 71 -2.01 6.02 11.85
CA ALA A 71 -2.13 7.14 10.95
C ALA A 71 -2.49 6.69 9.55
N SER A 72 -3.01 7.62 8.78
CA SER A 72 -3.35 7.38 7.38
C SER A 72 -3.29 8.67 6.60
N VAL A 73 -2.84 8.59 5.35
CA VAL A 73 -2.62 9.75 4.49
C VAL A 73 -3.16 9.52 3.10
N GLY A 74 -3.90 10.52 2.62
CA GLY A 74 -4.32 10.63 1.22
C GLY A 74 -3.42 11.59 0.46
N GLY A 75 -3.62 11.68 -0.85
CA GLY A 75 -2.73 12.43 -1.73
C GLY A 75 -1.61 11.53 -2.22
N MET A 76 -1.61 11.29 -3.52
CA MET A 76 -0.68 10.37 -4.15
C MET A 76 -0.14 10.93 -5.45
N THR A 77 1.14 10.69 -5.72
CA THR A 77 1.65 10.75 -7.09
C THR A 77 1.55 9.35 -7.68
N THR A 78 1.16 9.28 -8.95
CA THR A 78 0.99 8.00 -9.63
C THR A 78 1.89 7.93 -10.85
N ASN A 79 2.51 6.76 -11.04
CA ASN A 79 3.22 6.42 -12.26
C ASN A 79 2.70 5.08 -12.77
N TYR A 80 2.61 4.96 -14.09
CA TYR A 80 2.13 3.79 -14.78
C TYR A 80 3.16 3.39 -15.80
N THR A 81 3.54 2.12 -15.82
CA THR A 81 4.40 1.57 -16.87
C THR A 81 3.78 0.26 -17.36
N ALA A 82 4.06 -0.10 -18.61
CA ALA A 82 3.65 -1.37 -19.18
C ALA A 82 4.77 -1.87 -20.08
N THR A 83 4.93 -3.19 -20.09
CA THR A 83 5.91 -3.86 -20.94
C THR A 83 5.23 -4.31 -22.23
N THR A 84 5.87 -4.04 -23.38
CA THR A 84 5.40 -4.46 -24.72
C THR A 84 6.00 -5.79 -25.19
N LEU A 85 6.79 -6.45 -24.36
CA LEU A 85 7.45 -7.73 -24.63
C LEU A 85 7.02 -8.81 -23.61
N PRO A 86 6.89 -10.09 -23.99
CA PRO A 86 6.57 -11.14 -23.02
C PRO A 86 7.63 -11.25 -21.89
N PRO A 87 7.23 -11.52 -20.62
CA PRO A 87 5.84 -11.57 -20.14
C PRO A 87 5.21 -10.18 -20.06
N TYR A 88 3.97 -10.06 -20.52
CA TYR A 88 3.23 -8.79 -20.49
C TYR A 88 2.73 -8.50 -19.07
N TYR A 89 3.09 -7.34 -18.53
CA TYR A 89 2.55 -6.82 -17.27
C TYR A 89 2.54 -5.29 -17.27
N GLY A 90 1.67 -4.73 -16.45
CA GLY A 90 1.62 -3.31 -16.13
C GLY A 90 1.97 -3.08 -14.66
N THR A 91 2.68 -1.99 -14.38
CA THR A 91 3.03 -1.58 -13.02
C THR A 91 2.35 -0.27 -12.68
N PHE A 92 1.76 -0.23 -11.49
CA PHE A 92 1.09 0.94 -10.93
C PHE A 92 1.83 1.36 -9.66
N THR A 93 2.64 2.41 -9.74
CA THR A 93 3.37 2.93 -8.57
C THR A 93 2.62 4.09 -7.96
N ARG A 94 2.18 3.93 -6.71
CA ARG A 94 1.52 4.97 -5.90
C ARG A 94 2.49 5.43 -4.81
N LYS A 95 2.76 6.73 -4.76
CA LYS A 95 3.62 7.34 -3.73
C LYS A 95 2.75 8.13 -2.76
N TYR A 96 2.86 7.83 -1.47
CA TYR A 96 2.18 8.53 -0.40
C TYR A 96 3.21 9.16 0.54
N ARG A 97 2.98 10.40 0.96
CA ARG A 97 3.87 11.12 1.88
C ARG A 97 3.09 11.49 3.13
N PHE A 98 3.52 10.95 4.28
CA PHE A 98 3.07 11.45 5.57
C PHE A 98 3.75 12.78 5.88
N ASN A 99 2.99 13.74 6.42
CA ASN A 99 3.59 14.96 6.97
C ASN A 99 4.44 14.61 8.20
N PRO A 100 5.49 15.40 8.50
CA PRO A 100 6.29 15.21 9.70
C PRO A 100 5.40 15.16 10.95
N GLY A 101 5.70 14.24 11.86
CA GLY A 101 4.95 14.11 13.12
C GLY A 101 3.62 13.34 13.03
N VAL A 102 3.16 12.91 11.85
CA VAL A 102 1.86 12.20 11.71
C VAL A 102 1.99 10.70 11.94
N ALA A 103 2.93 10.05 11.24
CA ALA A 103 3.17 8.60 11.32
C ALA A 103 4.40 8.33 12.21
N THR A 104 4.28 8.64 13.50
CA THR A 104 5.38 8.53 14.48
C THR A 104 5.29 7.28 15.34
N GLY A 105 6.42 6.90 15.94
CA GLY A 105 6.53 5.75 16.84
C GLY A 105 6.94 4.47 16.14
N ASN A 106 6.83 3.35 16.85
CA ASN A 106 7.19 2.02 16.34
C ASN A 106 6.04 1.46 15.50
N LEU A 107 6.08 1.75 14.20
CA LEU A 107 5.13 1.21 13.23
C LEU A 107 5.53 -0.23 12.84
N THR A 108 4.56 -1.13 12.82
CA THR A 108 4.76 -2.57 12.57
C THR A 108 3.89 -3.10 11.45
N GLU A 109 2.92 -2.33 10.96
CA GLU A 109 2.11 -2.69 9.80
C GLU A 109 1.88 -1.50 8.87
N VAL A 110 1.68 -1.84 7.60
CA VAL A 110 1.33 -0.90 6.54
C VAL A 110 0.23 -1.52 5.69
N GLY A 111 -0.68 -0.68 5.21
CA GLY A 111 -1.64 -1.06 4.21
C GLY A 111 -1.98 0.09 3.27
N VAL A 112 -2.72 -0.26 2.23
CA VAL A 112 -3.32 0.71 1.31
C VAL A 112 -4.80 0.36 1.15
N GLY A 113 -5.67 1.34 0.99
CA GLY A 113 -7.11 1.13 0.90
C GLY A 113 -7.83 2.25 0.18
N TRP A 114 -9.17 2.25 0.23
CA TRP A 114 -10.04 3.17 -0.52
C TRP A 114 -10.85 4.15 0.33
N VAL A 115 -10.50 4.27 1.60
CA VAL A 115 -11.34 4.94 2.60
C VAL A 115 -10.94 6.38 2.89
N THR A 116 -11.79 7.07 3.66
CA THR A 116 -11.58 8.43 4.17
C THR A 116 -10.57 8.48 5.33
N ALA A 117 -10.28 9.70 5.80
CA ALA A 117 -9.49 9.97 7.01
C ALA A 117 -9.95 9.14 8.21
N GLY A 118 -9.02 8.45 8.89
CA GLY A 118 -9.28 7.70 10.13
C GLY A 118 -10.02 6.36 9.96
N SER A 119 -10.41 5.97 8.75
CA SER A 119 -11.00 4.66 8.46
C SER A 119 -9.93 3.62 8.14
N THR A 120 -10.30 2.34 8.20
CA THR A 120 -9.37 1.22 8.16
C THR A 120 -9.53 0.28 6.96
N ALA A 121 -10.50 0.46 6.06
CA ALA A 121 -10.73 -0.54 5.01
C ALA A 121 -9.51 -0.70 4.09
N VAL A 122 -9.07 -1.94 3.91
CA VAL A 122 -7.76 -2.26 3.34
C VAL A 122 -7.88 -3.07 2.04
N PHE A 123 -7.14 -2.64 1.02
CA PHE A 123 -6.92 -3.35 -0.23
C PHE A 123 -5.81 -4.39 -0.07
N SER A 124 -4.67 -3.97 0.47
CA SER A 124 -3.56 -4.86 0.77
C SER A 124 -2.83 -4.45 2.03
N ARG A 125 -2.23 -5.43 2.72
CA ARG A 125 -1.59 -5.28 4.02
C ARG A 125 -0.28 -6.06 4.09
N ALA A 126 0.65 -5.55 4.89
CA ALA A 126 1.89 -6.22 5.22
C ALA A 126 2.37 -5.82 6.62
N LEU A 127 3.19 -6.68 7.23
CA LEU A 127 3.99 -6.29 8.38
C LEU A 127 5.27 -5.58 7.89
N ILE A 128 5.68 -4.56 8.62
CA ILE A 128 6.95 -3.85 8.38
C ILE A 128 8.06 -4.72 8.98
N LYS A 129 9.02 -5.11 8.15
CA LYS A 129 10.19 -5.93 8.50
C LYS A 129 11.47 -5.19 8.17
#